data_AF-A0A8S3G6J0-F1
#
_entry.id   AF-A0A8S3G6J0-F1
#
_cell.length_a   1.000
_cell.length_b   1.000
_cell.length_c   1.000
_cell.angle_alpha   90.00
_cell.angle_beta   90.00
_cell.angle_gamma   90.00
#
_symmetry.space_group_name_H-M   'P 1'
#
loop_
_entity.id
_entity.type
_entity.pdbx_description
1 polymer ?
#
loop_
_entity_poly.entity_id
_entity_poly.type
_entity_poly.pdbx_seq_one_letter_code
_entity_poly.pdbx_strand_id
1 'polypeptide(L)' 'FNVGEYRRAVKSHADKNFFDPDNAEAMAVLNQCAQKALEDACNYLADEGEVAIFDATNITRERRRAIHDFCTQ' A
#
# COMPACT_ATOMS: atom_id res chain seq x y z
N PHE A 1 -2.84 8.01 4.47
CA PHE A 1 -2.23 7.24 3.38
C PHE A 1 -3.20 6.16 2.91
N ASN A 2 -4.14 6.49 2.01
CA ASN A 2 -5.14 5.55 1.50
C ASN A 2 -4.62 4.86 0.23
N VAL A 3 -4.23 3.58 0.32
CA VAL A 3 -3.62 2.85 -0.81
C VAL A 3 -4.55 2.77 -2.02
N GLY A 4 -5.87 2.86 -1.81
CA GLY A 4 -6.85 2.94 -2.88
C GLY A 4 -6.70 4.18 -3.77
N GLU A 5 -6.29 5.33 -3.22
CA GLU A 5 -6.00 6.55 -3.97
C GLU A 5 -4.74 6.39 -4.82
N TYR A 6 -3.67 5.84 -4.25
CA TYR A 6 -2.44 5.51 -4.97
C TYR A 6 -2.73 4.58 -6.16
N ARG A 7 -3.53 3.53 -5.92
CA ARG A 7 -3.96 2.63 -6.99
C ARG A 7 -4.80 3.35 -8.05
N ARG A 8 -5.73 4.23 -7.67
CA ARG A 8 -6.57 4.97 -8.63
C ARG A 8 -5.77 5.97 -9.47
N ALA A 9 -4.68 6.52 -8.93
CA ALA A 9 -3.76 7.37 -9.69
C ALA A 9 -3.00 6.57 -10.77
N VAL A 10 -2.66 5.31 -10.50
CA VAL A 10 -2.03 4.41 -11.50
C VAL A 10 -3.05 3.85 -12.48
N LYS A 11 -4.22 3.42 -11.98
CA LYS A 11 -5.28 2.79 -12.77
C LYS A 11 -6.65 3.29 -12.30
N SER A 12 -7.22 4.22 -13.07
CA SER A 12 -8.49 4.90 -12.76
C SER A 12 -9.69 3.95 -12.70
N HIS A 13 -9.70 2.89 -13.53
CA HIS A 13 -10.72 1.85 -13.54
C HIS A 13 -10.10 0.46 -13.43
N ALA A 14 -10.54 -0.31 -12.44
CA ALA A 14 -10.13 -1.68 -12.20
C ALA A 14 -11.38 -2.55 -12.02
N ASP A 15 -11.43 -3.67 -12.74
CA ASP A 15 -12.49 -4.67 -12.60
C ASP A 15 -12.13 -5.69 -11.50
N LYS A 16 -13.00 -6.70 -11.31
CA LYS A 16 -12.75 -7.78 -10.34
C LYS A 16 -11.44 -8.54 -10.64
N ASN A 17 -11.12 -8.76 -11.91
CA ASN A 17 -9.96 -9.55 -12.33
C ASN A 17 -8.62 -8.88 -11.96
N PHE A 18 -8.64 -7.56 -11.80
CA PHE A 18 -7.48 -6.82 -11.29
C PHE A 18 -7.17 -7.14 -9.81
N PHE A 19 -8.16 -7.58 -9.03
CA PHE A 19 -7.97 -7.92 -7.62
C PHE A 19 -7.84 -9.43 -7.39
N ASP A 20 -7.70 -10.20 -8.48
CA ASP A 20 -7.47 -11.62 -8.41
C ASP A 20 -6.05 -11.89 -7.85
N PRO A 21 -5.89 -12.68 -6.78
CA PRO A 21 -4.59 -12.99 -6.21
C PRO A 21 -3.65 -13.72 -7.20
N ASP A 22 -4.19 -14.42 -8.20
CA ASP A 22 -3.40 -15.13 -9.21
C ASP A 22 -2.94 -14.20 -10.35
N ASN A 23 -3.42 -12.95 -10.38
CA ASN A 23 -2.97 -11.94 -11.32
C ASN A 23 -1.66 -11.28 -10.85
N ALA A 24 -0.53 -11.92 -11.17
CA ALA A 24 0.80 -11.48 -10.74
C ALA A 24 1.11 -10.02 -11.14
N GLU A 25 0.67 -9.57 -12.31
CA GLU A 25 0.88 -8.20 -12.78
C GLU A 25 0.11 -7.20 -11.92
N ALA A 26 -1.17 -7.46 -11.66
CA ALA A 26 -1.97 -6.58 -10.82
C ALA A 26 -1.49 -6.59 -9.36
N MET A 27 -1.07 -7.74 -8.84
CA MET A 27 -0.47 -7.86 -7.51
C MET A 27 0.83 -7.05 -7.41
N ALA A 28 1.66 -7.03 -8.44
CA ALA A 28 2.85 -6.19 -8.48
C ALA A 28 2.49 -4.69 -8.39
N VAL A 29 1.49 -4.23 -9.14
CA VAL A 29 1.00 -2.84 -9.08
C VAL A 29 0.44 -2.51 -7.69
N LEU A 30 -0.37 -3.41 -7.11
CA LEU A 30 -0.94 -3.22 -5.76
C LEU A 30 0.16 -3.15 -4.69
N ASN A 31 1.21 -3.96 -4.81
CA ASN A 31 2.35 -3.93 -3.91
C ASN A 31 3.14 -2.62 -4.05
N GLN A 32 3.39 -2.15 -5.27
CA GLN A 32 4.05 -0.85 -5.51
C GLN A 32 3.24 0.33 -4.93
N CYS A 33 1.91 0.31 -5.07
CA CYS A 33 1.05 1.34 -4.49
C CYS A 33 1.12 1.34 -2.96
N ALA A 34 1.13 0.16 -2.35
CA ALA A 34 1.28 0.03 -0.89
C ALA A 34 2.66 0.50 -0.41
N GLN A 35 3.72 0.12 -1.11
CA GLN A 35 5.10 0.56 -0.84
C GLN A 35 5.20 2.09 -0.87
N LYS A 36 4.72 2.73 -1.94
CA LYS A 36 4.78 4.18 -2.08
C LYS A 36 3.98 4.91 -1.01
N ALA A 37 2.78 4.41 -0.68
CA ALA A 37 1.98 4.96 0.40
C ALA A 37 2.66 4.84 1.78
N LEU A 38 3.47 3.81 1.98
CA LEU A 38 4.21 3.59 3.22
C LEU A 38 5.45 4.50 3.31
N GLU A 39 6.16 4.67 2.19
CA GLU A 39 7.27 5.65 2.08
C GLU A 39 6.79 7.08 2.37
N ASP A 40 5.68 7.50 1.77
CA ASP A 40 5.08 8.81 2.04
C ASP A 40 4.63 8.94 3.51
N ALA A 41 4.14 7.85 4.12
CA ALA A 41 3.76 7.83 5.53
C ALA A 41 4.98 8.03 6.45
N CYS A 42 6.08 7.35 6.17
CA CYS A 42 7.32 7.51 6.92
C CYS A 42 7.92 8.91 6.73
N ASN A 43 7.88 9.46 5.52
CA ASN A 43 8.34 10.82 5.26
C ASN A 43 7.52 11.85 6.06
N TYR A 44 6.20 11.70 6.09
CA TYR A 44 5.32 12.55 6.90
C TYR A 44 5.66 12.46 8.40
N LEU A 45 5.91 11.25 8.91
CA LEU A 45 6.29 11.03 10.31
C LEU A 45 7.69 11.57 10.66
N ALA A 46 8.59 11.68 9.67
CA ALA A 46 9.95 12.17 9.87
C ALA A 46 10.04 13.71 9.86
N ASP A 47 9.09 14.39 9.22
CA ASP A 47 9.12 15.84 9.02
C ASP A 47 8.17 16.59 9.97
N GLU A 48 6.86 16.34 9.82
CA GLU A 48 5.83 17.21 10.43
C GLU A 48 4.79 16.45 11.27
N GLY A 49 4.62 15.15 11.06
CA GLY A 49 3.53 14.36 11.61
C GLY A 49 3.91 13.47 12.79
N GLU A 50 3.00 13.29 13.74
CA GLU A 50 3.19 12.34 14.86
C GLU A 50 2.50 10.99 14.62
N VAL A 51 1.41 10.98 13.86
CA VAL A 51 0.60 9.77 13.60
C VAL A 51 0.19 9.68 12.14
N ALA A 52 0.46 8.53 11.51
CA ALA A 52 0.07 8.22 10.13
C ALA A 52 -0.94 7.07 10.10
N ILE A 53 -2.07 7.27 9.40
CA ILE A 53 -3.05 6.20 9.16
C ILE A 53 -2.79 5.57 7.78
N PHE A 54 -2.36 4.31 7.80
CA PHE A 54 -2.15 3.49 6.61
C PHE A 54 -3.41 2.67 6.28
N ASP A 55 -4.26 3.21 5.41
CA ASP A 55 -5.56 2.66 5.07
C ASP A 55 -5.49 1.77 3.81
N ALA A 56 -5.57 0.46 4.06
CA ALA A 56 -5.65 -0.60 3.07
C ALA A 56 -6.28 -1.85 3.70
N THR A 57 -6.66 -2.84 2.89
CA THR A 57 -7.28 -4.08 3.38
C THR A 57 -6.39 -4.85 4.36
N ASN A 58 -5.08 -4.91 4.11
CA ASN A 58 -4.06 -5.50 4.99
C ASN A 58 -4.45 -6.88 5.57
N ILE A 59 -5.19 -7.68 4.79
CA ILE A 59 -5.83 -8.93 5.25
C ILE A 59 -4.82 -10.07 5.44
N THR A 60 -3.74 -10.12 4.67
CA THR A 60 -2.76 -11.21 4.76
C THR A 60 -1.72 -10.94 5.86
N ARG A 61 -1.27 -12.02 6.52
CA ARG A 61 -0.19 -11.94 7.53
C ARG A 61 1.11 -11.45 6.91
N GLU A 62 1.40 -11.89 5.69
CA GLU A 62 2.57 -11.49 4.92
C GLU A 62 2.61 -9.97 4.71
N ARG A 63 1.48 -9.36 4.27
CA ARG A 63 1.41 -7.90 4.10
C ARG A 63 1.67 -7.17 5.41
N ARG A 64 1.06 -7.60 6.51
CA ARG A 64 1.27 -6.97 7.82
C ARG A 64 2.70 -7.11 8.32
N ARG A 65 3.34 -8.25 8.07
CA ARG A 65 4.76 -8.45 8.37
C ARG A 65 5.64 -7.52 7.55
N ALA A 66 5.41 -7.40 6.24
CA ALA A 66 6.17 -6.49 5.39
C ALA A 66 6.06 -5.02 5.86
N ILE A 67 4.86 -4.57 6.27
CA ILE A 67 4.66 -3.23 6.84
C ILE A 67 5.45 -3.08 8.16
N HIS A 68 5.33 -4.06 9.07
CA HIS A 68 6.07 -4.04 10.33
C HIS A 68 7.57 -3.95 10.08
N ASP A 69 8.11 -4.85 9.26
CA ASP A 69 9.54 -4.94 8.98
C ASP A 69 10.06 -3.64 8.36
N PHE A 70 9.31 -3.02 7.45
CA PHE A 70 9.64 -1.72 6.88
C PHE A 70 9.70 -0.61 7.94
N CYS A 71 8.76 -0.59 8.88
CA CYS A 71 8.70 0.46 9.92
C CYS A 71 9.69 0.25 11.08
N THR A 72 10.22 -0.96 11.26
CA THR A 72 11.14 -1.29 12.36
C THR A 72 12.60 -1.46 11.93
N GLN A 73 12.89 -1.20 10.66
CA GLN A 73 14.27 -1.14 10.15
C GLN A 73 15.01 0.10 10.65
#